data_AF-A0A2N3FNW6-F1
#
_entry.id   AF-A0A2N3FNW6-F1
#
_cell.length_a   1.000
_cell.length_b   1.000
_cell.length_c   1.000
_cell.angle_alpha   90.00
_cell.angle_beta   90.00
_cell.angle_gamma   90.00
#
_symmetry.space_group_name_H-M   'P 1'
#
loop_
_entity.id
_entity.type
_entity.pdbx_description
1 polymer ?
#
loop_
_entity_poly.entity_id
_entity_poly.type
_entity_poly.pdbx_seq_one_letter_code
_entity_poly.pdbx_strand_id
1 'polypeptide(L)'
;MTTPTYEPVGTWITDPGDPRLVVLWPAAEDYEPDDLGFPLNVARIQCERFAPALAVDAPIPDNYVAAQVMQARALVRAGMVGSGDQAGGYGDTVTVFPMDWNVKNLLRPRKGRPYFGGKR
;
A
#
# COMPACT_ATOMS: atom_id res chain seq x y z
N MET A 1 8.16 1.32 -26.06
CA MET A 1 7.67 1.58 -24.69
C MET A 1 8.76 1.14 -23.74
N THR A 2 9.34 2.07 -22.98
CA THR A 2 10.37 1.75 -21.98
C THR A 2 9.70 1.06 -20.81
N THR A 3 10.13 -0.15 -20.45
CA THR A 3 9.60 -0.85 -19.27
C THR A 3 9.89 -0.01 -18.03
N PRO A 4 8.90 0.33 -17.19
CA PRO A 4 9.16 1.06 -15.97
C PRO A 4 10.04 0.19 -15.04
N THR A 5 11.10 0.78 -14.49
CA THR A 5 12.01 0.14 -13.54
C THR A 5 11.80 0.73 -12.16
N TYR A 6 11.85 -0.10 -11.11
CA TYR A 6 11.76 0.38 -9.74
C TYR A 6 13.10 0.96 -9.30
N GLU A 7 13.10 2.24 -8.91
CA GLU A 7 14.25 2.90 -8.28
C GLU A 7 13.88 3.34 -6.85
N PRO A 8 14.66 3.00 -5.83
CA PRO A 8 14.37 3.40 -4.45
C PRO A 8 14.63 4.89 -4.24
N VAL A 9 13.60 5.62 -3.80
CA VAL A 9 13.67 7.09 -3.57
C VAL A 9 13.71 7.44 -2.07
N GLY A 10 13.34 6.50 -1.20
CA GLY A 10 13.26 6.78 0.24
C GLY A 10 12.06 7.65 0.66
N THR A 11 11.04 7.75 -0.20
CA THR A 11 9.81 8.53 0.03
C THR A 11 8.58 7.71 -0.35
N TRP A 12 7.45 8.02 0.29
CA TRP A 12 6.14 7.49 -0.09
C TRP A 12 5.76 7.91 -1.52
N ILE A 13 4.95 7.08 -2.18
CA ILE A 13 4.32 7.47 -3.45
C ILE A 13 3.18 8.42 -3.12
N THR A 14 3.25 9.65 -3.63
CA THR A 14 2.23 10.69 -3.44
C THR A 14 1.60 11.12 -4.75
N ASP A 15 2.32 10.93 -5.85
CA ASP A 15 1.87 11.19 -7.22
C ASP A 15 1.47 9.87 -7.89
N PRO A 16 0.22 9.73 -8.38
CA PRO A 16 -0.20 8.61 -9.23
C PRO A 16 0.64 8.43 -10.50
N GLY A 17 1.32 9.48 -10.98
CA GLY A 17 2.27 9.42 -12.09
C GLY A 17 3.64 8.80 -11.76
N ASP A 18 3.90 8.45 -10.49
CA ASP A 18 5.17 7.87 -10.07
C ASP A 18 5.40 6.49 -10.76
N PRO A 19 6.52 6.29 -11.49
CA PRO A 19 6.77 5.04 -12.20
C PRO A 19 6.83 3.82 -11.27
N ARG A 20 7.19 4.00 -9.99
CA ARG A 20 7.22 2.92 -8.99
C ARG A 20 5.83 2.32 -8.75
N LEU A 21 4.76 3.11 -8.93
CA LEU A 21 3.39 2.64 -8.79
C LEU A 21 3.08 1.53 -9.80
N VAL A 22 3.36 1.79 -11.08
CA VAL A 22 3.11 0.82 -12.17
C VAL A 22 4.00 -0.42 -12.02
N VAL A 23 5.23 -0.27 -11.52
CA VAL A 23 6.09 -1.45 -11.27
C VAL A 23 5.50 -2.36 -10.18
N LEU A 24 4.97 -1.79 -9.11
CA LEU A 24 4.43 -2.53 -7.96
C LEU A 24 2.98 -2.99 -8.20
N TRP A 25 2.23 -2.26 -9.02
CA TRP A 25 0.87 -2.54 -9.43
C TRP A 25 0.69 -2.15 -10.91
N PRO A 26 0.99 -3.06 -11.86
CA PRO A 26 0.92 -2.76 -13.29
C PRO A 26 -0.44 -2.22 -13.74
N ALA A 27 -1.52 -2.85 -13.27
CA ALA A 27 -2.90 -2.44 -13.56
C ALA A 27 -3.31 -1.08 -12.93
N ALA A 28 -2.39 -0.34 -12.29
CA ALA A 28 -2.63 1.05 -11.92
C ALA A 28 -2.71 1.95 -13.17
N GLU A 29 -2.09 1.55 -14.28
CA GLU A 29 -2.13 2.29 -15.56
C GLU A 29 -3.53 2.36 -16.19
N ASP A 30 -4.43 1.47 -15.78
CA ASP A 30 -5.81 1.41 -16.26
C ASP A 30 -6.73 2.45 -15.58
N TYR A 31 -6.23 3.17 -14.57
CA TYR A 31 -6.98 4.18 -13.82
C TYR A 31 -6.58 5.59 -14.27
N GLU A 32 -7.52 6.52 -14.20
CA GLU A 32 -7.19 7.94 -14.35
C GLU A 32 -6.30 8.37 -13.17
N PRO A 33 -5.27 9.21 -13.39
CA PRO A 33 -4.37 9.64 -12.32
C PRO A 33 -5.11 10.21 -11.10
N ASP A 34 -6.18 10.98 -11.34
CA ASP A 34 -6.98 11.61 -10.27
C ASP A 34 -7.70 10.59 -9.36
N ASP A 35 -7.96 9.37 -9.84
CA ASP A 35 -8.70 8.34 -9.08
C ASP A 35 -7.86 7.70 -7.98
N LEU A 36 -6.54 7.63 -8.17
CA LEU A 36 -5.61 6.90 -7.29
C LEU A 36 -5.01 7.76 -6.17
N GLY A 37 -5.06 9.08 -6.28
CA GLY A 37 -4.50 9.99 -5.28
C GLY A 37 -5.11 9.79 -3.88
N PHE A 38 -6.43 9.64 -3.82
CA PHE A 38 -7.13 9.42 -2.55
C PHE A 38 -6.81 8.05 -1.91
N PRO A 39 -6.94 6.91 -2.63
CA PRO A 39 -6.52 5.60 -2.12
C PRO A 39 -5.05 5.54 -1.67
N LEU A 40 -4.13 6.16 -2.42
CA LEU A 40 -2.70 6.19 -2.08
C LEU A 40 -2.43 6.94 -0.78
N ASN A 41 -3.12 8.06 -0.55
CA ASN A 41 -2.97 8.83 0.69
C ASN A 41 -3.57 8.09 1.89
N VAL A 42 -4.74 7.46 1.73
CA VAL A 42 -5.36 6.67 2.80
C VAL A 42 -4.49 5.46 3.16
N ALA A 43 -3.98 4.75 2.15
CA ALA A 43 -3.04 3.65 2.34
C ALA A 43 -1.79 4.11 3.11
N ARG A 44 -1.20 5.25 2.74
CA ARG A 44 -0.05 5.84 3.44
C ARG A 44 -0.35 6.04 4.92
N ILE A 45 -1.46 6.70 5.26
CA ILE A 45 -1.86 6.96 6.66
C ILE A 45 -2.00 5.65 7.44
N GLN A 46 -2.61 4.62 6.83
CA GLN A 46 -2.78 3.32 7.47
C GLN A 46 -1.44 2.61 7.68
N CYS A 47 -0.56 2.65 6.69
CA CYS A 47 0.79 2.08 6.79
C CYS A 47 1.63 2.80 7.85
N GLU A 48 1.65 4.13 7.86
CA GLU A 48 2.37 4.94 8.86
C GLU A 48 1.92 4.63 10.30
N ARG A 49 0.62 4.47 10.52
CA ARG A 49 0.08 4.15 11.86
C ARG A 49 0.42 2.74 12.33
N PHE A 50 0.57 1.79 11.40
CA PHE A 50 0.83 0.39 11.74
C PHE A 50 2.31 0.04 11.80
N ALA A 51 3.13 0.70 10.98
CA ALA A 51 4.55 0.43 10.86
C ALA A 51 5.32 0.81 12.15
N PRO A 52 6.44 0.13 12.44
CA PRO A 52 7.43 0.61 13.39
C PRO A 52 7.84 2.06 13.11
N ALA A 53 7.99 2.86 14.17
CA ALA A 53 8.49 4.23 14.05
C ALA A 53 9.91 4.22 13.46
N LEU A 54 10.10 5.02 12.42
CA LEU A 54 11.42 5.31 11.85
C LEU A 54 12.10 6.41 12.68
N ALA A 55 13.43 6.50 12.60
CA ALA A 55 14.14 7.64 13.15
C ALA A 55 13.73 8.93 12.39
N VAL A 56 13.88 10.08 13.06
CA VAL A 56 13.64 11.38 12.42
C VAL A 56 14.53 11.49 11.17
N ASP A 57 13.93 11.93 10.06
CA ASP A 57 14.56 12.07 8.74
C ASP A 57 15.12 10.78 8.10
N ALA A 58 14.80 9.60 8.66
CA ALA A 58 15.16 8.34 8.01
C ALA A 58 14.35 8.14 6.71
N PRO A 59 14.98 7.64 5.64
CA PRO A 59 14.28 7.36 4.40
C PRO A 59 13.22 6.27 4.62
N ILE A 60 12.11 6.38 3.88
CA ILE A 60 11.05 5.37 3.89
C ILE A 60 11.58 4.08 3.24
N PRO A 61 11.57 2.94 3.94
CA PRO A 61 12.03 1.66 3.39
C PRO A 61 11.18 1.18 2.21
N ASP A 62 11.79 0.48 1.26
CA ASP A 62 11.10 -0.04 0.07
C ASP A 62 9.94 -0.99 0.39
N ASN A 63 10.07 -1.79 1.46
CA ASN A 63 8.99 -2.66 1.92
C ASN A 63 7.77 -1.87 2.44
N TYR A 64 7.96 -0.62 2.89
CA TYR A 64 6.84 0.24 3.28
C TYR A 64 6.16 0.82 2.05
N VAL A 65 6.92 1.22 1.03
CA VAL A 65 6.39 1.66 -0.27
C VAL A 65 5.58 0.53 -0.94
N ALA A 66 6.11 -0.69 -0.96
CA ALA A 66 5.40 -1.86 -1.46
C ALA A 66 4.09 -2.12 -0.68
N ALA A 67 4.13 -1.98 0.65
CA ALA A 67 2.95 -2.12 1.49
C ALA A 67 1.89 -1.05 1.20
N GLN A 68 2.30 0.20 0.99
CA GLN A 68 1.41 1.30 0.60
C GLN A 68 0.67 0.95 -0.70
N VAL A 69 1.38 0.53 -1.75
CA VAL A 69 0.78 0.21 -3.05
C VAL A 69 -0.18 -0.98 -2.95
N MET A 70 0.21 -2.04 -2.23
CA MET A 70 -0.66 -3.19 -2.00
C MET A 70 -1.93 -2.81 -1.23
N GLN A 71 -1.81 -1.93 -0.24
CA GLN A 71 -2.96 -1.44 0.51
C GLN A 71 -3.86 -0.54 -0.35
N ALA A 72 -3.30 0.36 -1.14
CA ALA A 72 -4.06 1.19 -2.08
C ALA A 72 -4.85 0.33 -3.08
N ARG A 73 -4.21 -0.69 -3.65
CA ARG A 73 -4.87 -1.68 -4.52
C ARG A 73 -6.02 -2.40 -3.81
N ALA A 74 -5.85 -2.77 -2.54
CA ALA A 74 -6.90 -3.41 -1.76
C ALA A 74 -8.08 -2.48 -1.50
N LEU A 75 -7.82 -1.19 -1.22
CA LEU A 75 -8.85 -0.17 -1.03
C LEU A 75 -9.67 0.05 -2.31
N VAL A 76 -8.99 0.20 -3.46
CA VAL A 76 -9.66 0.34 -4.76
C VAL A 76 -10.53 -0.87 -5.08
N ARG A 77 -10.03 -2.09 -4.85
CA ARG A 77 -10.81 -3.33 -5.01
C ARG A 77 -12.01 -3.44 -4.08
N ALA A 78 -11.94 -2.82 -2.90
CA ALA A 78 -13.04 -2.76 -1.96
C ALA A 78 -14.09 -1.68 -2.33
N GLY A 79 -13.94 -1.00 -3.47
CA GLY A 79 -14.85 0.04 -3.93
C GLY A 79 -14.50 1.45 -3.43
N MET A 80 -13.34 1.62 -2.78
CA MET A 80 -12.84 2.94 -2.39
C MET A 80 -12.13 3.58 -3.59
N VAL A 81 -12.92 4.16 -4.51
CA VAL A 81 -12.43 4.95 -5.66
C VAL A 81 -12.74 6.43 -5.42
N GLY A 82 -11.79 7.31 -5.76
CA GLY A 82 -11.95 8.76 -5.63
C GLY A 82 -12.90 9.35 -6.68
N SER A 83 -13.84 10.16 -6.20
CA SER A 83 -14.78 11.07 -6.89
C SER A 83 -15.05 10.93 -8.40
N GLY A 84 -16.16 10.27 -8.74
CA GLY A 84 -16.81 10.42 -10.05
C GLY A 84 -17.94 9.42 -10.30
N ASP A 85 -19.06 9.55 -9.60
CA ASP A 85 -20.37 9.02 -10.01
C ASP A 85 -20.71 7.52 -9.94
N GLN A 86 -19.96 6.64 -9.25
CA GLN A 86 -20.47 5.30 -8.89
C GLN A 86 -19.98 4.81 -7.51
N ALA A 87 -20.20 5.60 -6.46
CA ALA A 87 -20.35 5.01 -5.12
C ALA A 87 -21.82 4.62 -4.99
N GLY A 88 -22.11 3.32 -5.04
CA GLY A 88 -23.43 2.71 -5.21
C GLY A 88 -24.55 3.40 -4.42
N GLY A 89 -25.60 3.79 -5.15
CA GLY A 89 -26.83 4.29 -4.55
C GLY A 89 -27.44 3.24 -3.62
N TYR A 90 -27.89 3.71 -2.45
CA TYR A 90 -28.64 2.97 -1.43
C TYR A 90 -27.92 1.78 -0.78
N GLY A 91 -27.34 2.03 0.41
CA GLY A 91 -27.14 0.99 1.41
C GLY A 91 -25.91 0.10 1.23
N ASP A 92 -24.91 0.54 0.47
CA ASP A 92 -23.64 -0.18 0.40
C ASP A 92 -23.00 -0.22 1.79
N THR A 93 -22.97 -1.42 2.36
CA THR A 93 -22.32 -1.70 3.62
C THR A 93 -20.83 -1.44 3.38
N VAL A 94 -20.32 -0.28 3.84
CA VAL A 94 -18.88 0.00 3.82
C VAL A 94 -18.22 -1.08 4.67
N THR A 95 -17.74 -2.12 3.99
CA THR A 95 -17.07 -3.23 4.63
C THR A 95 -15.69 -2.73 5.00
N VAL A 96 -15.54 -2.36 6.28
CA VAL A 96 -14.25 -1.94 6.83
C VAL A 96 -13.37 -3.18 6.92
N PHE A 97 -12.71 -3.53 5.81
CA PHE A 97 -11.77 -4.63 5.81
C PHE A 97 -10.52 -4.22 6.59
N PRO A 98 -10.10 -5.03 7.58
CA PRO A 98 -8.81 -4.80 8.22
C PRO A 98 -7.69 -4.93 7.19
N MET A 99 -6.62 -4.14 7.35
CA MET A 99 -5.43 -4.22 6.50
C MET A 99 -4.95 -5.67 6.33
N ASP A 100 -4.64 -6.05 5.09
CA ASP A 100 -4.32 -7.43 4.71
C ASP A 100 -3.09 -7.97 5.47
N TRP A 101 -3.08 -9.28 5.70
CA TRP A 101 -2.01 -9.95 6.44
C TRP A 101 -0.64 -9.79 5.76
N ASN A 102 -0.60 -9.78 4.42
CA ASN A 102 0.63 -9.61 3.66
C ASN A 102 1.16 -8.18 3.81
N VAL A 103 0.29 -7.17 3.72
CA VAL A 103 0.64 -5.76 3.96
C VAL A 103 1.21 -5.59 5.38
N LYS A 104 0.57 -6.20 6.38
CA LYS A 104 1.08 -6.19 7.76
C LYS A 104 2.46 -6.86 7.89
N ASN A 105 2.67 -7.98 7.19
CA ASN A 105 3.95 -8.68 7.21
C ASN A 105 5.06 -7.89 6.48
N LEU A 106 4.74 -7.09 5.47
CA LEU A 106 5.69 -6.18 4.84
C LEU A 106 6.11 -5.06 5.80
N LEU A 107 5.15 -4.44 6.50
CA LEU A 107 5.41 -3.35 7.45
C LEU A 107 6.09 -3.85 8.73
N ARG A 108 5.66 -5.01 9.23
CA ARG A 108 6.13 -5.59 10.49
C ARG A 108 6.33 -7.11 10.33
N PRO A 109 7.43 -7.53 9.69
CA PRO A 109 7.74 -8.94 9.51
C PRO A 109 7.75 -9.68 10.84
N ARG A 110 7.10 -10.85 10.90
CA ARG A 110 7.19 -11.73 12.07
C ARG A 110 8.63 -12.21 12.17
N LYS A 111 9.35 -11.78 13.22
CA LYS A 111 10.67 -12.34 13.55
C LYS A 111 10.49 -13.84 13.78
N GLY A 112 11.20 -14.66 13.01
CA GLY A 112 11.26 -16.10 13.28
C GLY A 112 11.71 -16.30 14.72
N ARG A 113 10.93 -17.06 15.52
CA ARG A 113 11.39 -17.48 16.84
C ARG A 113 12.41 -18.60 16.61
N PRO A 114 13.69 -18.43 16.99
CA PRO A 114 14.61 -19.56 16.96
C PRO A 114 14.08 -20.62 17.93
N TYR A 115 13.65 -21.76 17.39
CA TYR A 115 13.28 -22.93 18.18
C TYR A 115 14.55 -23.71 18.48
N PHE A 116 15.17 -23.43 19.62
CA PHE A 116 16.20 -24.30 20.18
C PHE A 116 15.47 -25.47 20.85
N GLY A 117 15.15 -26.49 20.05
CA GLY A 117 14.47 -27.69 20.54
C GLY A 117 15.19 -28.28 21.76
N GLY A 118 14.48 -28.32 22.89
CA GLY A 118 14.90 -29.07 24.07
C GLY A 118 15.08 -30.54 23.71
N LYS A 119 16.14 -31.14 24.25
CA LYS A 119 16.54 -32.54 24.02
C LYS A 119 15.34 -33.48 24.16
N ARG A 120 15.18 -34.36 23.17
CA ARG A 120 14.44 -35.63 23.36
C ARG A 120 15.23 -36.54 24.30
#